data_AF-A0A1H5XKG9-F1
#
_entry.id   AF-A0A1H5XKG9-F1
#
_cell.length_a   1.000
_cell.length_b   1.000
_cell.length_c   1.000
_cell.angle_alpha   90.00
_cell.angle_beta   90.00
_cell.angle_gamma   90.00
#
_symmetry.space_group_name_H-M   'P 1'
#
loop_
_entity.id
_entity.type
_entity.pdbx_description
1 polymer ?
#
loop_
_entity_poly.entity_id
_entity_poly.type
_entity_poly.pdbx_seq_one_letter_code
_entity_poly.pdbx_strand_id
1 'polypeptide(L)'
;MTISLEGIPLPKDLEWQDEFDWNPVRQATDRSLTGKLMIDEAIKVGGRPMTLFGGANACWVPRSTITALFALTETPGLEMTLSYHGTDHTVIWNRENGPPIDANQVTRIMNPGPNHKYYFTLRLMEVA
;
A
#
# COMPACT_ATOMS: atom_id res chain seq x y z
N MET A 1 -17.60 2.52 8.34
CA MET A 1 -16.31 2.70 7.64
C MET A 1 -15.55 1.40 7.75
N THR A 2 -15.34 0.73 6.63
CA THR A 2 -14.68 -0.59 6.53
C THR A 2 -13.51 -0.46 5.58
N ILE A 3 -12.48 -1.29 5.77
CA ILE A 3 -11.36 -1.41 4.84
C ILE A 3 -11.39 -2.82 4.27
N SER A 4 -11.30 -2.96 2.95
CA SER A 4 -11.22 -4.28 2.30
C SER A 4 -10.39 -4.22 1.03
N LEU A 5 -9.60 -5.28 0.78
CA LEU A 5 -8.83 -5.45 -0.44
C LEU A 5 -9.35 -6.69 -1.18
N GLU A 6 -9.85 -6.53 -2.41
CA GLU A 6 -10.46 -7.65 -3.18
C GLU A 6 -11.51 -8.43 -2.37
N GLY A 7 -12.31 -7.72 -1.58
CA GLY A 7 -13.31 -8.33 -0.70
C GLY A 7 -12.74 -9.00 0.57
N ILE A 8 -11.42 -9.07 0.75
CA ILE A 8 -10.80 -9.51 2.00
C ILE A 8 -10.94 -8.40 3.05
N PRO A 9 -11.61 -8.64 4.19
CA PRO A 9 -11.78 -7.61 5.21
C PRO A 9 -10.45 -7.33 5.91
N LEU A 10 -10.12 -6.05 6.04
CA LEU A 10 -8.95 -5.56 6.74
C LEU A 10 -9.35 -4.80 8.02
N PRO A 11 -8.46 -4.72 9.03
CA PRO A 11 -8.69 -3.90 10.21
C PRO A 11 -8.93 -2.43 9.82
N LYS A 12 -9.87 -1.78 10.49
CA LYS A 12 -10.27 -0.38 10.24
C LYS A 12 -9.22 0.65 10.66
N ASP A 13 -8.24 0.24 11.46
CA ASP A 13 -7.24 1.11 12.08
C ASP A 13 -5.92 1.11 11.29
N LEU A 14 -5.94 0.61 10.04
CA LEU A 14 -4.79 0.68 9.14
C LEU A 14 -4.53 2.14 8.75
N GLU A 15 -3.32 2.60 9.03
CA GLU A 15 -2.87 3.97 8.74
C GLU A 15 -2.24 4.04 7.36
N TRP A 16 -2.69 4.97 6.52
CA TRP A 16 -2.01 5.33 5.28
C TRP A 16 -0.82 6.26 5.60
N GLN A 17 0.39 5.71 5.70
CA GLN A 17 1.57 6.48 6.14
C GLN A 17 2.02 7.56 5.15
N ASP A 18 1.97 7.25 3.85
CA ASP A 18 2.46 8.10 2.76
C ASP A 18 1.34 8.90 2.06
N GLU A 19 0.19 9.09 2.72
CA GLU A 19 -1.00 9.74 2.16
C GLU A 19 -0.69 11.14 1.59
N PHE A 20 0.11 11.92 2.33
CA PHE A 20 0.47 13.30 2.02
C PHE A 20 1.91 13.47 1.51
N ASP A 21 2.69 12.38 1.47
CA ASP A 21 4.07 12.41 0.96
C ASP A 21 4.12 12.45 -0.56
N TRP A 22 3.05 12.00 -1.22
CA TRP A 22 2.94 12.03 -2.67
C TRP A 22 2.39 13.37 -3.19
N ASN A 23 3.11 13.95 -4.16
CA ASN A 23 2.65 15.13 -4.90
C ASN A 23 2.14 14.74 -6.30
N PRO A 24 0.88 15.08 -6.66
CA PRO A 24 0.31 14.82 -7.99
C PRO A 24 1.01 15.59 -9.11
N VAL A 25 1.65 16.72 -8.82
CA VAL A 25 2.35 17.53 -9.81
C VAL A 25 3.85 17.28 -9.70
N ARG A 26 4.49 17.00 -10.84
CA ARG A 26 5.95 16.97 -10.96
C ARG A 26 6.41 18.25 -11.63
N GLN A 27 7.44 18.86 -11.07
CA GLN A 27 8.13 20.02 -11.64
C GLN A 27 9.57 19.62 -11.99
N ALA A 28 10.01 19.99 -13.20
CA ALA A 28 11.41 19.99 -13.60
C ALA A 28 11.82 21.45 -13.86
N THR A 29 13.02 21.81 -13.42
CA THR A 29 13.56 23.15 -13.66
C THR A 29 14.90 23.05 -14.36
N ASP A 30 15.09 23.90 -15.38
CA ASP A 30 16.34 24.00 -16.13
C ASP A 30 16.63 25.46 -16.48
N ARG A 31 17.81 25.75 -17.03
CA ARG A 31 18.17 27.09 -17.51
C ARG A 31 18.49 27.08 -19.00
N SER A 32 17.99 28.08 -19.71
CA SER A 32 18.38 28.32 -21.09
C SER A 32 19.86 28.70 -21.23
N LEU A 33 20.38 28.66 -22.46
CA LEU A 33 21.71 29.23 -22.79
C LEU A 33 21.84 30.72 -22.44
N THR A 34 20.72 31.44 -22.32
CA THR A 34 20.66 32.84 -21.90
C THR A 34 20.46 33.03 -20.39
N GLY A 35 20.38 31.95 -19.61
CA GLY A 35 20.19 31.97 -18.15
C GLY A 35 18.74 32.06 -17.66
N LYS A 36 17.76 32.11 -18.57
CA LYS A 36 16.33 32.15 -18.23
C LYS A 36 15.91 30.83 -17.58
N LEU A 37 15.17 30.92 -16.48
CA LEU A 37 14.59 29.76 -15.82
C LEU A 37 13.48 29.16 -16.70
N MET A 38 13.61 27.89 -17.02
CA MET A 38 12.58 27.06 -17.63
C MET A 38 11.97 26.18 -16.53
N ILE A 39 10.64 26.13 -16.50
CA ILE A 39 9.87 25.35 -15.54
C ILE A 39 8.90 24.50 -16.36
N ASP A 40 9.07 23.19 -16.29
CA ASP A 40 8.16 22.21 -16.88
C ASP A 40 7.37 21.53 -15.76
N GLU A 41 6.05 21.68 -15.82
CA GLU A 41 5.12 21.09 -14.85
C GLU A 41 4.12 20.19 -15.55
N ALA A 42 3.88 19.02 -14.97
CA ALA A 42 2.87 18.08 -15.45
C ALA A 42 2.24 17.30 -14.30
N ILE A 43 1.00 16.87 -14.51
CA ILE A 43 0.28 15.97 -13.60
C ILE A 43 0.81 14.54 -13.82
N LYS A 44 1.16 13.84 -12.74
CA LYS A 44 1.49 12.42 -12.76
C LYS A 44 0.21 11.61 -12.97
N VAL A 45 0.24 10.66 -13.89
CA VAL A 45 -0.87 9.71 -14.11
C VAL A 45 -0.53 8.43 -13.36
N GLY A 46 -1.36 8.09 -12.35
CA GLY A 46 -1.14 6.95 -11.47
C GLY A 46 0.18 7.02 -10.68
N GLY A 47 0.58 5.86 -10.15
CA GLY A 47 1.84 5.68 -9.43
C GLY A 47 1.86 6.29 -8.03
N ARG A 48 0.69 6.55 -7.43
CA ARG A 48 0.62 7.04 -6.05
C ARG A 48 0.89 5.87 -5.08
N PRO A 49 1.96 5.92 -4.26
CA PRO A 49 2.21 4.87 -3.29
C PRO A 49 1.14 4.93 -2.19
N MET A 50 0.75 3.75 -1.71
CA MET A 50 -0.16 3.61 -0.58
C MET A 50 0.34 2.52 0.36
N THR A 51 1.00 2.97 1.42
CA THR A 51 1.55 2.11 2.46
C THR A 51 0.58 2.06 3.64
N LEU A 52 -0.13 0.94 3.78
CA LEU A 52 -1.06 0.70 4.87
C LEU A 52 -0.36 0.01 6.03
N PHE A 53 -0.20 0.71 7.13
CA PHE A 53 0.51 0.26 8.32
C PHE A 53 -0.45 -0.13 9.43
N GLY A 54 -0.30 -1.36 9.93
CA GLY A 54 -1.12 -1.87 11.02
C GLY A 54 -0.54 -1.68 12.42
N GLY A 55 0.78 -1.48 12.52
CA GLY A 55 1.50 -1.40 13.80
C GLY A 55 1.41 -2.66 14.66
N ALA A 56 2.36 -2.82 15.58
CA ALA A 56 2.41 -4.00 16.45
C ALA A 56 1.29 -4.04 17.50
N ASN A 57 0.55 -2.94 17.71
CA ASN A 57 -0.35 -2.78 18.86
C ASN A 57 -1.85 -2.66 18.49
N ALA A 58 -2.22 -2.49 17.21
CA ALA A 58 -3.59 -2.13 16.84
C ALA A 58 -4.22 -3.07 15.79
N CYS A 59 -3.52 -3.39 14.70
CA CYS A 59 -4.13 -4.12 13.59
C CYS A 59 -3.70 -5.59 13.52
N TRP A 60 -4.25 -6.42 14.40
CA TRP A 60 -3.96 -7.86 14.40
C TRP A 60 -4.97 -8.65 13.58
N VAL A 61 -4.47 -9.42 12.61
CA VAL A 61 -5.26 -10.33 11.78
C VAL A 61 -4.83 -11.78 11.99
N PRO A 62 -5.72 -12.76 11.76
CA PRO A 62 -5.33 -14.16 11.78
C PRO A 62 -4.38 -14.46 10.60
N ARG A 63 -3.50 -15.46 10.79
CA ARG A 63 -2.59 -15.95 9.74
C ARG A 63 -3.31 -16.30 8.44
N SER A 64 -4.53 -16.84 8.51
CA SER A 64 -5.35 -17.15 7.34
C SER A 64 -5.61 -15.92 6.45
N THR A 65 -5.86 -14.74 7.03
CA THR A 65 -6.02 -13.49 6.28
C THR A 65 -4.72 -13.10 5.59
N ILE A 66 -3.58 -13.21 6.28
CA ILE A 66 -2.26 -12.93 5.67
C ILE A 66 -1.98 -13.89 4.51
N THR A 67 -2.29 -15.19 4.67
CA THR A 67 -2.12 -16.17 3.59
C THR A 67 -3.01 -15.85 2.38
N ALA A 68 -4.25 -15.41 2.61
CA ALA A 68 -5.13 -14.99 1.52
C ALA A 68 -4.59 -13.76 0.78
N LEU A 69 -4.10 -12.75 1.51
CA LEU A 69 -3.45 -11.58 0.92
C LEU A 69 -2.18 -11.96 0.17
N PHE A 70 -1.39 -12.89 0.71
CA PHE A 70 -0.17 -13.36 0.07
C PHE A 70 -0.45 -14.08 -1.26
N ALA A 71 -1.53 -14.86 -1.36
CA ALA A 71 -1.92 -15.49 -2.61
C ALA A 71 -2.19 -14.46 -3.74
N LEU A 72 -2.72 -13.28 -3.40
CA LEU A 72 -2.88 -12.19 -4.38
C LEU A 72 -1.55 -11.66 -4.90
N THR A 73 -0.47 -11.76 -4.12
CA THR A 73 0.88 -11.33 -4.55
C THR A 73 1.51 -12.27 -5.58
N GLU A 74 0.98 -13.49 -5.76
CA GLU A 74 1.52 -14.48 -6.69
C GLU A 74 1.15 -14.17 -8.15
N THR A 75 0.14 -13.33 -8.38
CA THR A 75 -0.29 -12.93 -9.73
C THR A 75 0.39 -11.62 -10.18
N PRO A 76 1.21 -11.64 -11.25
CA PRO A 76 1.83 -10.41 -11.78
C PRO A 76 0.79 -9.48 -12.40
N GLY A 77 0.93 -8.17 -12.15
CA GLY A 77 0.07 -7.15 -12.75
C GLY A 77 -1.40 -7.22 -12.33
N LEU A 78 -1.71 -7.92 -11.23
CA LEU A 78 -3.07 -7.98 -10.71
C LEU A 78 -3.51 -6.60 -10.22
N GLU A 79 -4.46 -6.00 -10.94
CA GLU A 79 -5.21 -4.84 -10.48
C GLU A 79 -6.25 -5.29 -9.46
N MET A 80 -6.30 -4.58 -8.34
CA MET A 80 -7.14 -4.87 -7.20
C MET A 80 -7.91 -3.63 -6.80
N THR A 81 -9.11 -3.82 -6.27
CA THR A 81 -9.92 -2.76 -5.66
C THR A 81 -9.67 -2.75 -4.16
N LEU A 82 -9.08 -1.66 -3.67
CA LEU A 82 -9.03 -1.36 -2.24
C LEU A 82 -10.17 -0.39 -1.90
N SER A 83 -11.09 -0.81 -1.03
CA SER A 83 -12.01 0.11 -0.38
C SER A 83 -11.39 0.60 0.92
N TYR A 84 -11.09 1.90 1.01
CA TYR A 84 -10.48 2.55 2.17
C TYR A 84 -11.41 3.65 2.70
N HIS A 85 -12.01 3.43 3.87
CA HIS A 85 -12.97 4.34 4.51
C HIS A 85 -14.15 4.81 3.62
N GLY A 86 -14.51 4.04 2.59
CA GLY A 86 -15.60 4.36 1.66
C GLY A 86 -15.15 4.98 0.34
N THR A 87 -13.85 5.16 0.14
CA THR A 87 -13.26 5.50 -1.16
C THR A 87 -12.63 4.26 -1.77
N ASP A 88 -12.95 3.99 -3.03
CA ASP A 88 -12.37 2.86 -3.76
C ASP A 88 -11.16 3.34 -4.57
N HIS A 89 -10.06 2.58 -4.46
CA HIS A 89 -8.81 2.81 -5.15
C HIS A 89 -8.46 1.60 -6.00
N THR A 90 -8.06 1.83 -7.26
CA THR A 90 -7.52 0.76 -8.12
C THR A 90 -6.01 0.67 -7.89
N VAL A 91 -5.58 -0.45 -7.33
CA VAL A 91 -4.22 -0.62 -6.81
C VAL A 91 -3.55 -1.89 -7.33
N ILE A 92 -2.23 -1.85 -7.38
CA ILE A 92 -1.37 -3.01 -7.58
C ILE A 92 -0.44 -3.16 -6.39
N TRP A 93 0.21 -4.32 -6.27
CA TRP A 93 1.29 -4.51 -5.29
C TRP A 93 2.51 -3.66 -5.65
N ASN A 94 2.93 -2.79 -4.73
CA ASN A 94 4.20 -2.09 -4.86
C ASN A 94 5.34 -3.03 -4.47
N ARG A 95 6.16 -3.41 -5.46
CA ARG A 95 7.30 -4.33 -5.30
C ARG A 95 8.66 -3.61 -5.29
N GLU A 96 8.67 -2.30 -5.50
CA GLU A 96 9.92 -1.51 -5.61
C GLU A 96 10.49 -1.18 -4.23
N ASN A 97 9.63 -0.87 -3.26
CA ASN A 97 10.01 -0.42 -1.92
C ASN A 97 10.03 -1.54 -0.86
N GLY A 98 10.45 -2.74 -1.27
CA GLY A 98 10.53 -3.93 -0.40
C GLY A 98 9.40 -4.95 -0.60
N PRO A 99 9.18 -5.88 0.34
CA PRO A 99 8.15 -6.89 0.19
C PRO A 99 6.75 -6.23 0.19
N PRO A 100 5.83 -6.65 -0.71
CA PRO A 100 4.49 -6.06 -0.81
C PRO A 100 3.65 -6.30 0.46
N ILE A 101 3.96 -7.36 1.20
CA ILE A 101 3.39 -7.67 2.50
C ILE A 101 4.55 -7.94 3.46
N ASP A 102 4.64 -7.14 4.51
CA ASP A 102 5.53 -7.38 5.65
C ASP A 102 4.68 -7.79 6.84
N ALA A 103 4.70 -9.08 7.21
CA ALA A 103 3.85 -9.64 8.25
C ALA A 103 4.68 -10.32 9.34
N ASN A 104 4.38 -9.98 10.60
CA ASN A 104 5.14 -10.42 11.76
C ASN A 104 4.22 -10.97 12.85
N GLN A 105 4.69 -12.00 13.56
CA GLN A 105 3.92 -12.63 14.63
C GLN A 105 3.83 -11.68 15.84
N VAL A 106 2.63 -11.51 16.38
CA VAL A 106 2.44 -10.76 17.64
C VAL A 106 3.11 -11.49 18.81
N THR A 107 3.00 -12.82 18.83
CA THR A 107 3.69 -13.67 19.80
C THR A 107 4.44 -14.75 19.05
N ARG A 108 5.72 -14.93 19.38
CA ARG A 108 6.57 -15.91 18.70
C ARG A 108 6.13 -17.34 19.04
N ILE A 109 5.71 -18.07 18.01
CA ILE A 109 5.40 -19.51 18.06
C ILE A 109 6.10 -20.19 16.89
N MET A 110 6.61 -21.40 17.11
CA MET A 110 7.36 -22.16 16.11
C MET A 110 6.48 -22.63 14.94
N ASN A 111 5.28 -23.13 15.22
CA ASN A 111 4.31 -23.56 14.21
C ASN A 111 2.95 -22.88 14.44
N PRO A 112 2.76 -21.65 13.93
CA PRO A 112 1.53 -20.90 14.15
C PRO A 112 0.36 -21.47 13.34
N GLY A 113 -0.74 -21.76 14.03
CA GLY A 113 -2.00 -22.16 13.40
C GLY A 113 -2.66 -21.04 12.57
N PRO A 114 -3.76 -21.33 11.86
CA PRO A 114 -4.44 -20.36 10.99
C PRO A 114 -4.99 -19.14 11.73
N ASN A 115 -5.33 -19.29 13.01
CA ASN A 115 -5.88 -18.22 13.84
C ASN A 115 -4.82 -17.40 14.59
N HIS A 116 -3.53 -17.73 14.42
CA HIS A 116 -2.44 -17.02 15.09
C HIS A 116 -2.39 -15.57 14.64
N LYS A 117 -2.09 -14.65 15.56
CA LYS A 117 -2.20 -13.21 15.32
C LYS A 117 -0.92 -12.66 14.72
N TYR A 118 -1.08 -11.91 13.63
CA TYR A 118 -0.04 -11.19 12.94
C TYR A 118 -0.40 -9.72 12.85
N TYR A 119 0.59 -8.85 13.00
CA TYR A 119 0.52 -7.47 12.52
C TYR A 119 1.24 -7.40 11.17
N PHE A 120 0.86 -6.42 10.35
CA PHE A 120 1.36 -6.35 8.99
C PHE A 120 1.39 -4.92 8.45
N THR A 121 2.16 -4.76 7.38
CA THR A 121 2.21 -3.59 6.53
C THR A 121 1.97 -4.03 5.09
N LEU A 122 1.04 -3.39 4.39
CA LEU A 122 0.80 -3.59 2.97
C LEU A 122 1.41 -2.42 2.19
N ARG A 123 2.13 -2.74 1.11
CA ARG A 123 2.66 -1.75 0.18
C ARG A 123 1.92 -1.88 -1.14
N LEU A 124 1.09 -0.89 -1.43
CA LEU A 124 0.26 -0.80 -2.62
C LEU A 124 0.69 0.41 -3.47
N MET A 125 0.27 0.42 -4.71
CA MET A 125 0.43 1.54 -5.62
C MET A 125 -0.86 1.73 -6.42
N GLU A 126 -1.43 2.93 -6.37
CA GLU A 126 -2.60 3.31 -7.16
C GLU A 126 -2.20 3.50 -8.62
N VAL A 127 -2.98 2.94 -9.55
CA VAL A 127 -2.68 2.95 -11.00
C VAL A 127 -3.68 3.74 -11.84
N ALA A 128 -4.80 4.17 -11.24
CA ALA A 128 -5.83 4.98 -11.89
C ALA A 128 -5.60 6.49 -11.69
#